data_AF-A0A1F4PRH0-F1
#
_entry.id   AF-A0A1F4PRH0-F1
#
_cell.length_a   1.000
_cell.length_b   1.000
_cell.length_c   1.000
_cell.angle_alpha   90.00
_cell.angle_beta   90.00
_cell.angle_gamma   90.00
#
_symmetry.space_group_name_H-M   'P 1'
#
loop_
_entity.id
_entity.type
_entity.pdbx_description
1 polymer ?
#
loop_
_entity_poly.entity_id
_entity_poly.type
_entity_poly.pdbx_seq_one_letter_code
_entity_poly.pdbx_strand_id
1 'polypeptide(L)'
;MKTLASQTSNIAWFKLADFVARGEKERALSVLRLLMHSVSDEALTYQLEGDILLSFNDDLALDRYRTAAHLYQKLGKFQQAISIYHRTLMLKEQEKTLQALLTIYLTTQQKIGIAHSFSKLAKLLLEKENGDYLITYTHNIAEKFDVHVKIILYAQLVATLLLYDVKNKNITNIICTTLNLFKKDVTANQSELKKFLAELKALNFQEYKKAETYLKE
;
A
#
# COMPACT_ATOMS: atom_id res chain seq x y z
N MET A 1 -10.10 43.53 -4.07
CA MET A 1 -9.29 42.87 -3.01
C MET A 1 -9.02 41.39 -3.28
N LYS A 2 -9.97 40.56 -3.74
CA LYS A 2 -9.70 39.15 -4.13
C LYS A 2 -8.63 39.01 -5.24
N THR A 3 -8.49 40.01 -6.12
CA THR A 3 -7.52 40.04 -7.22
C THR A 3 -6.07 40.37 -6.80
N LEU A 4 -5.88 41.14 -5.72
CA LEU A 4 -4.54 41.45 -5.19
C LEU A 4 -3.97 40.27 -4.40
N ALA A 5 -4.83 39.56 -3.65
CA ALA A 5 -4.46 38.35 -2.91
C ALA A 5 -4.05 37.19 -3.84
N SER A 6 -4.66 37.07 -5.02
CA SER A 6 -4.25 36.07 -6.02
C SER A 6 -2.92 36.43 -6.69
N GLN A 7 -2.67 37.72 -6.96
CA GLN A 7 -1.39 38.18 -7.51
C GLN A 7 -0.23 37.99 -6.54
N THR A 8 -0.41 38.31 -5.25
CA THR A 8 0.64 38.10 -4.23
C THR A 8 0.92 36.62 -3.99
N SER A 9 -0.10 35.76 -4.01
CA SER A 9 0.07 34.30 -3.95
C SER A 9 0.88 33.79 -5.14
N ASN A 10 0.54 34.22 -6.37
CA ASN A 10 1.29 33.84 -7.57
C ASN A 10 2.77 34.26 -7.49
N ILE A 11 3.07 35.49 -7.04
CA ILE A 11 4.45 35.97 -6.85
C ILE A 11 5.20 35.11 -5.83
N ALA A 12 4.55 34.71 -4.75
CA ALA A 12 5.18 33.87 -3.73
C ALA A 12 5.46 32.44 -4.24
N TRP A 13 4.60 31.86 -5.09
CA TRP A 13 4.90 30.61 -5.79
C TRP A 13 6.09 30.73 -6.74
N PHE A 14 6.20 31.83 -7.50
CA PHE A 14 7.37 32.08 -8.34
C PHE A 14 8.66 32.23 -7.53
N LYS A 15 8.62 32.98 -6.41
CA LYS A 15 9.77 33.12 -5.51
C LYS A 15 10.19 31.80 -4.89
N LEU A 16 9.23 30.96 -4.53
CA LEU A 16 9.50 29.62 -4.01
C LEU A 16 10.29 28.79 -5.04
N ALA A 17 9.83 28.77 -6.29
CA ALA A 17 10.50 28.06 -7.38
C ALA A 17 11.90 28.62 -7.65
N ASP A 18 12.08 29.95 -7.63
CA ASP A 18 13.38 30.60 -7.82
C ASP A 18 14.37 30.23 -6.69
N PHE A 19 13.93 30.20 -5.43
CA PHE A 19 14.79 29.75 -4.33
C PHE A 19 15.18 28.28 -4.43
N VAL A 20 14.27 27.40 -4.86
CA VAL A 20 14.61 26.00 -5.15
C VAL A 20 15.65 25.91 -6.26
N ALA A 21 15.45 26.63 -7.38
CA ALA A 21 16.36 26.62 -8.52
C ALA A 21 17.78 27.14 -8.18
N ARG A 22 17.88 28.10 -7.24
CA ARG A 22 19.16 28.66 -6.77
C ARG A 22 19.87 27.86 -5.69
N GLY A 23 19.26 26.77 -5.21
CA GLY A 23 19.85 25.98 -4.14
C GLY A 23 19.58 26.54 -2.73
N GLU A 24 18.67 27.51 -2.57
CA GLU A 24 18.45 28.25 -1.32
C GLU A 24 17.38 27.59 -0.43
N LYS A 25 17.67 26.40 0.10
CA LYS A 25 16.73 25.56 0.88
C LYS A 25 15.96 26.28 1.99
N GLU A 26 16.66 26.94 2.92
CA GLU A 26 16.03 27.60 4.09
C GLU A 26 15.11 28.76 3.66
N ARG A 27 15.46 29.45 2.57
CA ARG A 27 14.63 30.51 2.00
C ARG A 27 13.40 29.92 1.30
N ALA A 28 13.54 28.81 0.59
CA ALA A 28 12.39 28.10 0.02
C ALA A 28 11.41 27.63 1.13
N LEU A 29 11.92 27.01 2.20
CA LEU A 29 11.09 26.56 3.32
C LEU A 29 10.41 27.73 4.06
N SER A 30 11.09 28.86 4.25
CA SER A 30 10.47 30.03 4.89
C SER A 30 9.37 30.65 4.03
N VAL A 31 9.55 30.74 2.71
CA VAL A 31 8.48 31.18 1.79
C VAL A 31 7.30 30.21 1.79
N LEU A 32 7.56 28.90 1.81
CA LEU A 32 6.48 27.91 1.90
C LEU A 32 5.65 28.11 3.18
N ARG A 33 6.29 28.30 4.35
CA ARG A 33 5.56 28.58 5.61
C ARG A 33 4.66 29.80 5.50
N LEU A 34 5.16 30.87 4.87
CA LEU A 34 4.38 32.09 4.62
C LEU A 34 3.20 31.85 3.67
N LEU A 35 3.41 31.10 2.58
CA LEU A 35 2.35 30.70 1.65
C LEU A 35 1.25 29.92 2.36
N MET A 36 1.64 28.94 3.18
CA MET A 36 0.70 28.04 3.83
C MET A 36 -0.11 28.70 4.95
N HIS A 37 0.29 29.87 5.47
CA HIS A 37 -0.61 30.66 6.33
C HIS A 37 -1.93 31.07 5.64
N SER A 38 -1.92 31.15 4.30
CA SER A 38 -3.10 31.48 3.50
C SER A 38 -3.82 30.26 2.92
N VAL A 39 -3.29 29.05 3.14
CA VAL A 39 -3.84 27.79 2.61
C VAL A 39 -4.23 26.87 3.77
N SER A 40 -5.51 26.51 3.84
CA SER A 40 -6.05 25.71 4.95
C SER A 40 -5.78 24.20 4.84
N ASP A 41 -5.16 23.71 3.75
CA ASP A 41 -4.89 22.29 3.55
C ASP A 41 -3.52 21.92 4.14
N GLU A 42 -3.52 21.46 5.39
CA GLU A 42 -2.30 21.03 6.10
C GLU A 42 -1.60 19.85 5.40
N ALA A 43 -2.35 18.93 4.79
CA ALA A 43 -1.78 17.79 4.07
C ALA A 43 -0.96 18.25 2.86
N LEU A 44 -1.47 19.28 2.15
CA LEU A 44 -0.76 19.92 1.05
C LEU A 44 0.53 20.60 1.52
N THR A 45 0.53 21.22 2.71
CA THR A 45 1.76 21.82 3.29
C THR A 45 2.86 20.78 3.39
N TYR A 46 2.57 19.65 4.04
CA TYR A 46 3.55 18.58 4.22
C TYR A 46 3.98 17.94 2.90
N GLN A 47 3.08 17.82 1.92
CA GLN A 47 3.44 17.32 0.59
C GLN A 47 4.47 18.24 -0.08
N LEU A 48 4.22 19.56 -0.06
CA LEU A 48 5.11 20.55 -0.67
C LEU A 48 6.44 20.68 0.09
N GLU A 49 6.41 20.59 1.43
CA GLU A 49 7.63 20.51 2.23
C GLU A 49 8.46 19.28 1.80
N GLY A 50 7.81 18.12 1.62
CA GLY A 50 8.46 16.92 1.09
C GLY A 50 9.05 17.12 -0.30
N ASP A 51 8.34 17.80 -1.20
CA ASP A 51 8.82 18.13 -2.56
C ASP A 51 10.07 19.01 -2.55
N ILE A 52 10.07 20.06 -1.72
CA ILE A 52 11.21 20.93 -1.54
C ILE A 52 12.39 20.13 -0.99
N LEU A 53 12.21 19.41 0.13
CA LEU A 53 13.28 18.63 0.76
C LEU A 53 13.86 17.59 -0.20
N LEU A 54 13.01 16.92 -1.00
CA LEU A 54 13.46 15.96 -2.00
C LEU A 54 14.34 16.63 -3.07
N SER A 55 14.00 17.83 -3.53
CA SER A 55 14.83 18.57 -4.49
C SER A 55 16.23 18.91 -3.98
N PHE A 56 16.41 18.89 -2.66
CA PHE A 56 17.68 19.09 -1.97
C PHE A 56 18.35 17.79 -1.49
N ASN A 57 17.82 16.61 -1.88
CA ASN A 57 18.25 15.30 -1.39
C ASN A 57 18.26 15.20 0.15
N ASP A 58 17.32 15.87 0.82
CA ASP A 58 17.19 15.79 2.28
C ASP A 58 16.34 14.58 2.68
N ASP A 59 16.89 13.73 3.54
CA ASP A 59 16.26 12.50 4.04
C ASP A 59 14.92 12.76 4.76
N LEU A 60 14.71 13.97 5.30
CA LEU A 60 13.46 14.36 5.94
C LEU A 60 12.27 14.41 4.96
N ALA A 61 12.51 14.41 3.64
CA ALA A 61 11.47 14.40 2.64
C ALA A 61 10.47 13.25 2.82
N LEU A 62 10.97 12.05 3.14
CA LEU A 62 10.12 10.87 3.35
C LEU A 62 9.20 11.03 4.54
N ASP A 63 9.68 11.62 5.64
CA ASP A 63 8.88 11.84 6.84
C ASP A 63 7.77 12.86 6.59
N ARG A 64 8.04 13.90 5.78
CA ARG A 64 7.02 14.87 5.35
C ARG A 64 5.96 14.22 4.47
N TYR A 65 6.36 13.40 3.48
CA TYR A 65 5.39 12.67 2.67
C TYR A 65 4.55 11.69 3.49
N ARG A 66 5.12 10.97 4.46
CA ARG A 66 4.33 10.08 5.33
C ARG A 66 3.30 10.88 6.14
N THR A 67 3.67 12.06 6.62
CA THR A 67 2.77 12.95 7.35
C THR A 67 1.64 13.44 6.44
N ALA A 68 1.97 13.90 5.22
CA ALA A 68 0.99 14.32 4.23
C ALA A 68 -0.01 13.20 3.88
N ALA A 69 0.48 12.00 3.58
CA ALA A 69 -0.36 10.85 3.24
C ALA A 69 -1.31 10.47 4.37
N HIS A 70 -0.81 10.46 5.61
CA HIS A 70 -1.63 10.17 6.79
C HIS A 70 -2.70 11.24 7.03
N LEU A 71 -2.40 12.52 6.81
CA LEU A 71 -3.41 13.59 6.89
C LEU A 71 -4.46 13.43 5.78
N TYR A 72 -4.06 13.17 4.54
CA TYR A 72 -4.99 12.87 3.45
C TYR A 72 -5.90 11.68 3.78
N GLN A 73 -5.34 10.62 4.36
CA GLN A 73 -6.12 9.47 4.81
C GLN A 73 -7.15 9.85 5.88
N LYS A 74 -6.76 10.62 6.91
CA LYS A 74 -7.67 11.10 7.96
C LYS A 74 -8.79 11.98 7.41
N LEU A 75 -8.53 12.73 6.35
CA LEU A 75 -9.51 13.57 5.65
C LEU A 75 -10.40 12.78 4.67
N GLY A 76 -10.24 11.45 4.56
CA GLY A 76 -10.96 10.62 3.59
C GLY A 76 -10.52 10.83 2.13
N LYS A 77 -9.45 11.61 1.91
CA LYS A 77 -8.84 11.89 0.60
C LYS A 77 -7.93 10.72 0.19
N PHE A 78 -8.53 9.53 0.01
CA PHE A 78 -7.78 8.28 -0.18
C PHE A 78 -6.93 8.25 -1.44
N GLN A 79 -7.37 8.87 -2.55
CA GLN A 79 -6.59 8.89 -3.79
C GLN A 79 -5.29 9.68 -3.65
N GLN A 80 -5.33 10.81 -2.96
CA GLN A 80 -4.15 11.61 -2.64
C GLN A 80 -3.20 10.83 -1.72
N ALA A 81 -3.72 10.19 -0.67
CA ALA A 81 -2.92 9.36 0.23
C ALA A 81 -2.24 8.21 -0.51
N ILE A 82 -2.96 7.48 -1.38
CA ILE A 82 -2.43 6.41 -2.23
C ILE A 82 -1.29 6.94 -3.12
N SER A 83 -1.49 8.08 -3.78
CA SER A 83 -0.48 8.68 -4.66
C SER A 83 0.82 8.99 -3.90
N ILE A 84 0.72 9.59 -2.71
CA ILE A 84 1.89 9.92 -1.90
C ILE A 84 2.56 8.65 -1.35
N TYR A 85 1.79 7.66 -0.91
CA TYR A 85 2.36 6.39 -0.47
C TYR A 85 3.09 5.67 -1.61
N HIS A 86 2.56 5.64 -2.82
CA HIS A 86 3.30 5.09 -3.97
C HIS A 86 4.59 5.84 -4.24
N ARG A 87 4.57 7.18 -4.19
CA ARG A 87 5.78 7.99 -4.37
C ARG A 87 6.83 7.67 -3.31
N THR A 88 6.44 7.56 -2.04
CA THR A 88 7.38 7.19 -0.97
C THR A 88 7.94 5.78 -1.16
N LEU A 89 7.13 4.81 -1.63
CA LEU A 89 7.61 3.47 -1.95
C LEU A 89 8.59 3.43 -3.13
N MET A 90 8.43 4.31 -4.13
CA MET A 90 9.39 4.44 -5.23
C MET A 90 10.74 5.00 -4.78
N LEU A 91 10.74 5.86 -3.75
CA LEU A 91 11.96 6.40 -3.16
C LEU A 91 12.63 5.42 -2.20
N LYS A 92 11.83 4.75 -1.35
CA LYS A 92 12.30 3.78 -0.38
C LYS A 92 11.18 2.82 0.01
N GLU A 93 11.38 1.54 -0.29
CA GLU A 93 10.44 0.51 0.12
C GLU A 93 10.49 0.29 1.64
N GLN A 94 9.34 0.40 2.29
CA GLN A 94 9.22 0.34 3.74
C GLN A 94 7.93 -0.33 4.17
N GLU A 95 8.07 -1.21 5.16
CA GLU A 95 6.97 -1.98 5.74
C GLU A 95 5.82 -1.09 6.24
N LYS A 96 6.12 -0.05 7.03
CA LYS A 96 5.09 0.88 7.56
C LYS A 96 4.29 1.56 6.46
N THR A 97 4.93 1.90 5.34
CA THR A 97 4.29 2.53 4.19
C THR A 97 3.39 1.54 3.45
N LEU A 98 3.85 0.30 3.27
CA LEU A 98 3.04 -0.78 2.70
C LEU A 98 1.82 -1.12 3.58
N GLN A 99 1.99 -1.14 4.91
CA GLN A 99 0.90 -1.37 5.87
C GLN A 99 -0.16 -0.26 5.78
N ALA A 100 0.25 1.01 5.70
CA ALA A 100 -0.68 2.12 5.56
C ALA A 100 -1.43 2.07 4.20
N LEU A 101 -0.73 1.76 3.12
CA LEU A 101 -1.32 1.60 1.79
C LEU A 101 -2.31 0.42 1.74
N LEU A 102 -1.93 -0.72 2.32
CA LEU A 102 -2.82 -1.89 2.47
C LEU A 102 -4.07 -1.53 3.26
N THR A 103 -3.93 -0.78 4.36
CA THR A 103 -5.07 -0.33 5.17
C THR A 103 -6.04 0.48 4.32
N ILE A 104 -5.56 1.43 3.49
CA ILE A 104 -6.43 2.20 2.60
C ILE A 104 -7.15 1.30 1.59
N TYR A 105 -6.44 0.36 0.96
CA TYR A 105 -7.06 -0.54 -0.01
C TYR A 105 -8.06 -1.50 0.62
N LEU A 106 -7.83 -1.95 1.85
CA LEU A 106 -8.79 -2.74 2.61
C LEU A 106 -10.03 -1.92 2.95
N THR A 107 -9.88 -0.67 3.42
CA THR A 107 -11.00 0.23 3.73
C THR A 107 -11.82 0.59 2.48
N THR A 108 -11.16 0.78 1.34
CA THR A 108 -11.81 1.11 0.07
C THR A 108 -12.19 -0.11 -0.77
N GLN A 109 -11.94 -1.34 -0.26
CA GLN A 109 -12.16 -2.63 -0.91
C GLN A 109 -11.59 -2.74 -2.34
N GLN A 110 -10.47 -2.08 -2.61
CA GLN A 110 -9.82 -2.11 -3.92
C GLN A 110 -9.03 -3.41 -4.09
N LYS A 111 -9.67 -4.44 -4.65
CA LYS A 111 -9.13 -5.81 -4.78
C LYS A 111 -7.69 -5.88 -5.32
N ILE A 112 -7.40 -5.18 -6.42
CA ILE A 112 -6.06 -5.18 -7.06
C ILE A 112 -5.03 -4.53 -6.14
N GLY A 113 -5.41 -3.42 -5.49
CA GLY A 113 -4.55 -2.73 -4.54
C GLY A 113 -4.21 -3.60 -3.34
N ILE A 114 -5.19 -4.30 -2.77
CA ILE A 114 -5.01 -5.26 -1.67
C ILE A 114 -4.01 -6.34 -2.07
N ALA A 115 -4.24 -7.00 -3.22
CA ALA A 115 -3.37 -8.08 -3.67
C ALA A 115 -1.92 -7.62 -3.83
N HIS A 116 -1.72 -6.49 -4.51
CA HIS A 116 -0.38 -5.97 -4.79
C HIS A 116 0.35 -5.50 -3.53
N SER A 117 -0.30 -4.68 -2.68
CA SER A 117 0.33 -4.17 -1.46
C SER A 117 0.60 -5.27 -0.45
N PHE A 118 -0.33 -6.22 -0.31
CA PHE A 118 -0.15 -7.35 0.60
C PHE A 118 0.97 -8.29 0.12
N SER A 119 1.06 -8.62 -1.18
CA SER A 119 2.14 -9.48 -1.68
C SER A 119 3.54 -8.93 -1.38
N LYS A 120 3.74 -7.63 -1.59
CA LYS A 120 4.99 -6.93 -1.26
C LYS A 120 5.27 -6.95 0.25
N LEU A 121 4.26 -6.64 1.05
CA LEU A 121 4.38 -6.65 2.51
C LEU A 121 4.70 -8.05 3.03
N ALA A 122 4.01 -9.07 2.52
CA ALA A 122 4.18 -10.46 2.90
C ALA A 122 5.60 -10.95 2.62
N LYS A 123 6.15 -10.61 1.45
CA LYS A 123 7.56 -10.87 1.13
C LYS A 123 8.49 -10.20 2.14
N LEU A 124 8.29 -8.90 2.41
CA LEU A 124 9.13 -8.15 3.34
C LEU A 124 9.07 -8.69 4.78
N LEU A 125 7.88 -9.14 5.22
CA LEU A 125 7.70 -9.76 6.54
C LEU A 125 8.38 -11.11 6.61
N LEU A 126 8.32 -11.92 5.55
CA LEU A 126 8.99 -13.22 5.50
C LEU A 126 10.52 -13.08 5.48
N GLU A 127 11.07 -12.02 4.90
CA GLU A 127 12.50 -11.73 4.92
C GLU A 127 13.01 -11.34 6.33
N LYS A 128 12.15 -10.74 7.15
CA LYS A 128 12.49 -10.31 8.52
C LYS A 128 12.16 -11.35 9.59
N GLU A 129 11.06 -12.05 9.40
CA GLU A 129 10.45 -12.99 10.35
C GLU A 129 10.37 -14.39 9.71
N ASN A 130 9.36 -15.19 10.04
CA ASN A 130 9.15 -16.52 9.46
C ASN A 130 7.73 -16.67 8.87
N GLY A 131 7.49 -17.79 8.17
CA GLY A 131 6.19 -18.07 7.58
C GLY A 131 5.05 -18.15 8.58
N ASP A 132 5.30 -18.63 9.81
CA ASP A 132 4.27 -18.75 10.85
C ASP A 132 3.78 -17.38 11.35
N TYR A 133 4.69 -16.41 11.48
CA TYR A 133 4.35 -15.03 11.77
C TYR A 133 3.47 -14.45 10.66
N LEU A 134 3.86 -14.64 9.40
CA LEU A 134 3.09 -14.16 8.25
C LEU A 134 1.68 -14.76 8.21
N ILE A 135 1.54 -16.07 8.48
CA ILE A 135 0.24 -16.75 8.56
C ILE A 135 -0.63 -16.11 9.64
N THR A 136 -0.07 -15.91 10.84
CA THR A 136 -0.78 -15.30 11.98
C THR A 136 -1.20 -13.86 11.68
N TYR A 137 -0.30 -13.08 11.10
CA TYR A 137 -0.55 -11.71 10.66
C TYR A 137 -1.70 -11.65 9.65
N THR A 138 -1.67 -12.54 8.65
CA THR A 138 -2.71 -12.64 7.61
C THR A 138 -4.06 -12.96 8.22
N HIS A 139 -4.12 -13.96 9.11
CA HIS A 139 -5.37 -14.36 9.76
C HIS A 139 -5.98 -13.22 10.57
N ASN A 140 -5.17 -12.53 11.37
CA ASN A 140 -5.62 -11.40 12.21
C ASN A 140 -6.20 -10.23 11.40
N ILE A 141 -5.68 -9.99 10.20
CA ILE A 141 -6.23 -8.98 9.30
C ILE A 141 -7.49 -9.51 8.63
N ALA A 142 -7.42 -10.71 8.05
CA ALA A 142 -8.50 -11.32 7.28
C ALA A 142 -9.80 -11.40 8.08
N GLU A 143 -9.75 -11.74 9.37
CA GLU A 143 -10.94 -11.86 10.23
C GLU A 143 -11.78 -10.58 10.36
N LYS A 144 -11.22 -9.42 10.04
CA LYS A 144 -11.91 -8.13 10.12
C LYS A 144 -12.71 -7.79 8.85
N PHE A 145 -12.60 -8.60 7.80
CA PHE A 145 -13.17 -8.31 6.49
C PHE A 145 -14.03 -9.46 5.95
N ASP A 146 -14.78 -9.16 4.90
CA ASP A 146 -15.67 -10.10 4.23
C ASP A 146 -14.90 -11.20 3.48
N VAL A 147 -15.65 -12.20 3.01
CA VAL A 147 -15.12 -13.41 2.36
C VAL A 147 -14.27 -13.07 1.13
N HIS A 148 -14.61 -12.06 0.34
CA HIS A 148 -13.83 -11.73 -0.86
C HIS A 148 -12.45 -11.17 -0.52
N VAL A 149 -12.36 -10.32 0.51
CA VAL A 149 -11.07 -9.82 1.01
C VAL A 149 -10.26 -10.97 1.62
N LYS A 150 -10.90 -11.86 2.40
CA LYS A 150 -10.24 -13.05 2.96
C LYS A 150 -9.62 -13.90 1.83
N ILE A 151 -10.37 -14.17 0.75
CA ILE A 151 -9.88 -14.93 -0.41
C ILE A 151 -8.61 -14.29 -0.98
N ILE A 152 -8.59 -12.98 -1.21
CA ILE A 152 -7.43 -12.28 -1.78
C ILE A 152 -6.21 -12.43 -0.88
N LEU A 153 -6.37 -12.16 0.43
CA LEU A 153 -5.27 -12.24 1.39
C LEU A 153 -4.70 -13.66 1.48
N TYR A 154 -5.56 -14.67 1.59
CA TYR A 154 -5.13 -16.06 1.68
C TYR A 154 -4.52 -16.58 0.37
N ALA A 155 -5.04 -16.18 -0.80
CA ALA A 155 -4.44 -16.52 -2.09
C ALA A 155 -3.01 -15.95 -2.21
N GLN A 156 -2.82 -14.69 -1.83
CA GLN A 156 -1.50 -14.05 -1.83
C GLN A 156 -0.55 -14.65 -0.79
N LEU A 157 -1.07 -15.07 0.38
CA LEU A 157 -0.30 -15.80 1.39
C LEU A 157 0.24 -17.12 0.83
N VAL A 158 -0.63 -17.92 0.19
CA VAL A 158 -0.24 -19.18 -0.46
C VAL A 158 0.84 -18.93 -1.50
N ALA A 159 0.63 -17.96 -2.39
CA ALA A 159 1.62 -17.62 -3.42
C ALA A 159 2.97 -17.21 -2.82
N THR A 160 2.96 -16.38 -1.78
CA THR A 160 4.18 -15.92 -1.09
C THR A 160 4.93 -17.09 -0.44
N LEU A 161 4.24 -17.96 0.31
CA LEU A 161 4.86 -19.13 0.94
C LEU A 161 5.42 -20.09 -0.11
N LEU A 162 4.72 -20.33 -1.22
CA LEU A 162 5.22 -21.18 -2.30
C LEU A 162 6.40 -20.60 -3.07
N LEU A 163 6.56 -19.28 -3.08
CA LEU A 163 7.71 -18.63 -3.73
C LEU A 163 8.95 -18.58 -2.83
N TYR A 164 8.74 -18.38 -1.52
CA TYR A 164 9.84 -17.98 -0.63
C TYR A 164 10.02 -18.89 0.61
N ASP A 165 9.03 -19.72 0.99
CA ASP A 165 9.10 -20.66 2.11
C ASP A 165 8.42 -22.01 1.79
N VAL A 166 8.87 -22.68 0.73
CA VAL A 166 8.28 -23.91 0.18
C VAL A 166 8.21 -25.06 1.21
N LYS A 167 9.11 -25.04 2.21
CA LYS A 167 9.20 -26.09 3.24
C LYS A 167 8.20 -25.89 4.38
N ASN A 168 7.43 -24.80 4.36
CA ASN A 168 6.45 -24.54 5.39
C ASN A 168 5.37 -25.62 5.44
N LYS A 169 5.25 -26.29 6.58
CA LYS A 169 4.35 -27.43 6.77
C LYS A 169 2.86 -27.04 6.70
N ASN A 170 2.55 -25.76 6.84
CA ASN A 170 1.17 -25.25 6.88
C ASN A 170 0.59 -24.97 5.48
N ILE A 171 1.39 -24.99 4.41
CA ILE A 171 0.95 -24.62 3.05
C ILE A 171 -0.32 -25.38 2.63
N THR A 172 -0.32 -26.71 2.73
CA THR A 172 -1.48 -27.53 2.33
C THR A 172 -2.74 -27.15 3.11
N ASN A 173 -2.63 -26.89 4.41
CA ASN A 173 -3.77 -26.50 5.24
C ASN A 173 -4.32 -25.11 4.85
N ILE A 174 -3.42 -24.18 4.53
CA ILE A 174 -3.80 -22.83 4.07
C ILE A 174 -4.49 -22.91 2.71
N ILE A 175 -4.01 -23.77 1.80
CA ILE A 175 -4.67 -24.02 0.51
C ILE A 175 -6.10 -24.54 0.75
N CYS A 176 -6.29 -25.56 1.59
CA CYS A 176 -7.63 -26.07 1.93
C CYS A 176 -8.53 -25.00 2.53
N THR A 177 -8.00 -24.17 3.43
CA THR A 177 -8.71 -23.02 4.01
C THR A 177 -9.15 -22.04 2.92
N THR A 178 -8.25 -21.73 1.99
CA THR A 178 -8.53 -20.83 0.85
C THR A 178 -9.63 -21.41 -0.06
N LEU A 179 -9.56 -22.71 -0.38
CA LEU A 179 -10.58 -23.40 -1.16
C LEU A 179 -11.95 -23.40 -0.47
N ASN A 180 -11.99 -23.56 0.86
CA ASN A 180 -13.23 -23.46 1.62
C ASN A 180 -13.83 -22.06 1.59
N LEU A 181 -13.01 -21.01 1.55
CA LEU A 181 -13.51 -19.64 1.33
C LEU A 181 -14.14 -19.50 -0.05
N PHE A 182 -13.52 -20.07 -1.09
CA PHE A 182 -14.12 -20.11 -2.43
C PHE A 182 -15.45 -20.88 -2.48
N LYS A 183 -15.60 -21.97 -1.71
CA LYS A 183 -16.85 -22.76 -1.62
C LYS A 183 -18.00 -21.99 -0.96
N LYS A 184 -17.76 -20.94 -0.17
CA LYS A 184 -18.82 -20.18 0.52
C LYS A 184 -19.72 -19.38 -0.43
N ASP A 185 -19.21 -18.97 -1.59
CA ASP A 185 -19.98 -18.32 -2.64
C ASP A 185 -19.47 -18.77 -4.03
N VAL A 186 -19.98 -19.94 -4.44
CA VAL A 186 -19.45 -20.70 -5.60
C VAL A 186 -19.68 -19.97 -6.92
N THR A 187 -20.80 -19.28 -7.08
CA THR A 187 -21.17 -18.63 -8.33
C THR A 187 -20.42 -17.31 -8.51
N ALA A 188 -20.24 -16.52 -7.45
CA ALA A 188 -19.50 -15.26 -7.53
C ALA A 188 -18.00 -15.48 -7.72
N ASN A 189 -17.44 -16.52 -7.11
CA ASN A 189 -15.98 -16.70 -7.06
C ASN A 189 -15.42 -17.69 -8.10
N GLN A 190 -16.25 -18.26 -8.99
CA GLN A 190 -15.80 -19.30 -9.94
C GLN A 190 -14.63 -18.84 -10.83
N SER A 191 -14.64 -17.59 -11.30
CA SER A 191 -13.54 -17.06 -12.10
C SER A 191 -12.27 -16.84 -11.27
N GLU A 192 -12.40 -16.41 -10.02
CA GLU A 192 -11.26 -16.17 -9.13
C GLU A 192 -10.64 -17.51 -8.68
N LEU A 193 -11.47 -18.54 -8.43
CA LEU A 193 -11.03 -19.90 -8.13
C LEU A 193 -10.22 -20.50 -9.29
N LYS A 194 -10.68 -20.34 -10.54
CA LYS A 194 -9.93 -20.81 -11.72
C LYS A 194 -8.56 -20.14 -11.82
N LYS A 195 -8.48 -18.83 -11.55
CA LYS A 195 -7.20 -18.10 -11.53
C LYS A 195 -6.28 -18.62 -10.42
N PHE A 196 -6.81 -18.78 -9.21
CA PHE A 196 -6.07 -19.32 -8.07
C PHE A 196 -5.51 -20.72 -8.36
N LEU A 197 -6.33 -21.62 -8.93
CA LEU A 197 -5.88 -22.98 -9.29
C LEU A 197 -4.83 -22.96 -10.40
N ALA A 198 -4.95 -22.07 -11.40
CA ALA A 198 -3.95 -21.92 -12.45
C ALA A 198 -2.61 -21.42 -11.90
N GLU A 199 -2.64 -20.45 -10.99
CA GLU A 199 -1.47 -19.92 -10.31
C GLU A 199 -0.83 -20.99 -9.40
N LEU A 200 -1.63 -21.71 -8.62
CA LEU A 200 -1.17 -22.82 -7.78
C LEU A 200 -0.49 -23.91 -8.62
N LYS A 201 -1.05 -24.25 -9.79
CA LYS A 201 -0.45 -25.20 -10.73
C LYS A 201 0.91 -24.75 -11.23
N ALA A 202 1.06 -23.46 -11.52
CA ALA A 202 2.31 -22.87 -12.00
C ALA A 202 3.38 -22.81 -10.91
N LEU A 203 2.99 -22.51 -9.66
CA LEU A 203 3.90 -22.40 -8.52
C LEU A 203 4.30 -23.77 -7.95
N ASN A 204 3.34 -24.68 -7.79
CA ASN A 204 3.59 -26.01 -7.21
C ASN A 204 2.57 -27.05 -7.69
N PHE A 205 3.01 -27.88 -8.64
CA PHE A 205 2.17 -28.93 -9.23
C PHE A 205 1.70 -30.01 -8.25
N GLN A 206 2.49 -30.31 -7.21
CA GLN A 206 2.11 -31.33 -6.21
C GLN A 206 0.97 -30.83 -5.32
N GLU A 207 1.07 -29.59 -4.83
CA GLU A 207 -0.01 -28.96 -4.05
C GLU A 207 -1.27 -28.73 -4.90
N TYR A 208 -1.12 -28.38 -6.17
CA TYR A 208 -2.24 -28.32 -7.11
C TYR A 208 -3.01 -29.64 -7.22
N LYS A 209 -2.31 -30.78 -7.35
CA LYS A 209 -2.97 -32.09 -7.41
C LYS A 209 -3.76 -32.39 -6.14
N LYS A 210 -3.20 -32.07 -4.97
CA LYS A 210 -3.90 -32.22 -3.67
C LYS A 210 -5.14 -31.32 -3.59
N ALA A 211 -5.05 -30.10 -4.12
CA ALA A 211 -6.19 -29.19 -4.20
C ALA A 211 -7.29 -29.71 -5.12
N GLU A 212 -6.95 -30.30 -6.27
CA GLU A 212 -7.92 -30.92 -7.18
C GLU A 212 -8.64 -32.12 -6.56
N THR A 213 -7.93 -32.96 -5.80
CA THR A 213 -8.57 -34.06 -5.07
C THR A 213 -9.54 -33.55 -4.01
N TYR A 214 -9.13 -32.53 -3.25
CA TYR A 214 -9.96 -31.91 -2.22
C TYR A 214 -11.23 -31.21 -2.75
N LEU A 215 -11.22 -30.74 -4.00
CA LEU A 215 -12.40 -30.14 -4.64
C LEU A 215 -13.41 -31.17 -5.16
N LYS A 216 -12.98 -32.42 -5.36
CA LYS A 216 -13.86 -33.52 -5.77
C LYS A 216 -14.55 -34.21 -4.59
N GLU A 217 -14.02 -34.00 -3.39
CA GLU A 217 -14.61 -34.36 -2.09
C GLU A 217 -15.62 -33.29 -1.62
#